data_AF-A0A1G0ZZ87-F1
#
_entry.id   AF-A0A1G0ZZ87-F1
#
_cell.length_a   1.000
_cell.length_b   1.000
_cell.length_c   1.000
_cell.angle_alpha   90.00
_cell.angle_beta   90.00
_cell.angle_gamma   90.00
#
_symmetry.space_group_name_H-M   'P 1'
#
loop_
_entity.id
_entity.type
_entity.pdbx_description
1 polymer ?
#
loop_
_entity_poly.entity_id
_entity_poly.type
_entity_poly.pdbx_seq_one_letter_code
_entity_poly.pdbx_strand_id
1 'polypeptide(L)'
;MKKQGQLKVGAARADITPDMGIQLAGDIGRYRPTEEIRDRLYVNVMVVESGTERFCWISADLLASTTDWADRIRRVLADRHDLDPARILFHVVQNHASPSLGHCFYQNETSYVPPELDWLKGGDERYNEPFLEQCVRAVGQAIKLMEPVTLHVGRGIDGRVAFNRRFVMRDGTARAHPSPCDPEILHAEGPVDPEVGVATFVNRKGRTVAVLLHHTCHPCHGYPHRFVIGDWPGAWVERVRAKFGPGCVPMVINGCCGNIHHCNHIDPVVNHRTDYRDMAAKLMETTERVLGRVERFSDVTPGFARTKLSLPLRRLTPAVVRAAQDLLRKHPTPTWRDKSKTSVEWDWVYATMIIDLKQTQKRTLSQDYEIQAFRIGDLSLVSLMGEPFVEAQLAIKRASPTKYTMVAHFSNGYAGYVPTRLAFEGGGYETNTSNGSKWDPSALERIEQAAVRLLKRACPGTK
;
A
#
# COMPACT_ATOMS: atom_id res chain seq x y z
N MET A 1 -5.34 17.41 -30.98
CA MET A 1 -5.19 15.93 -30.95
C MET A 1 -3.83 15.61 -30.36
N LYS A 2 -3.74 14.83 -29.27
CA LYS A 2 -2.43 14.39 -28.75
C LYS A 2 -1.80 13.44 -29.77
N LYS A 3 -0.60 13.75 -30.28
CA LYS A 3 0.11 12.88 -31.23
C LYS A 3 0.44 11.55 -30.54
N GLN A 4 0.20 10.43 -31.21
CA GLN A 4 0.70 9.13 -30.77
C GLN A 4 2.23 9.19 -30.73
N GLY A 5 2.80 8.86 -29.59
CA GLY A 5 4.24 8.76 -29.40
C GLY A 5 4.64 7.30 -29.26
N GLN A 6 5.86 7.00 -29.68
CA GLN A 6 6.50 5.73 -29.37
C GLN A 6 6.63 5.60 -27.86
N LEU A 7 6.14 4.49 -27.30
CA LEU A 7 6.29 4.19 -25.88
C LEU A 7 7.77 3.91 -25.56
N LYS A 8 8.31 4.63 -24.58
CA LYS A 8 9.62 4.37 -24.01
C LYS A 8 9.51 4.11 -22.53
N VAL A 9 10.34 3.21 -22.04
CA VAL A 9 10.47 2.90 -20.62
C VAL A 9 11.92 2.78 -20.25
N GLY A 10 12.25 3.32 -19.09
CA GLY A 10 13.51 3.13 -18.40
C GLY A 10 13.19 2.71 -16.98
N ALA A 11 13.90 1.71 -16.48
CA ALA A 11 13.63 1.16 -15.17
C ALA A 11 14.94 0.94 -14.40
N ALA A 12 14.88 1.14 -13.09
CA ALA A 12 16.01 0.94 -12.21
C ALA A 12 15.54 0.53 -10.81
N ARG A 13 16.47 -0.01 -10.03
CA ARG A 13 16.25 -0.44 -8.66
C ARG A 13 17.39 0.09 -7.78
N ALA A 14 17.08 0.50 -6.57
CA ALA A 14 18.08 0.81 -5.55
C ALA A 14 17.77 0.06 -4.25
N ASP A 15 18.82 -0.30 -3.54
CA ASP A 15 18.73 -0.97 -2.25
C ASP A 15 18.36 0.04 -1.17
N ILE A 16 17.33 -0.27 -0.39
CA ILE A 16 16.82 0.56 0.70
C ILE A 16 16.81 -0.22 2.02
N THR A 17 17.54 -1.34 2.12
CA THR A 17 17.57 -2.14 3.34
C THR A 17 18.02 -1.28 4.53
N PRO A 18 17.28 -1.28 5.66
CA PRO A 18 17.63 -0.47 6.81
C PRO A 18 18.90 -0.97 7.50
N ASP A 19 19.56 -0.06 8.22
CA ASP A 19 20.61 -0.41 9.16
C ASP A 19 20.03 -1.14 10.39
N MET A 20 20.89 -1.88 11.10
CA MET A 20 20.52 -2.52 12.36
C MET A 20 20.02 -1.48 13.39
N GLY A 21 19.02 -1.87 14.17
CA GLY A 21 18.41 -1.01 15.19
C GLY A 21 17.37 0.00 14.67
N ILE A 22 17.13 0.10 13.35
CA ILE A 22 16.00 0.87 12.80
C ILE A 22 14.69 0.17 13.15
N GLN A 23 13.68 0.93 13.59
CA GLN A 23 12.37 0.38 13.92
C GLN A 23 11.64 -0.17 12.67
N LEU A 24 11.25 -1.44 12.73
CA LEU A 24 10.30 -2.04 11.81
C LEU A 24 8.89 -1.58 12.16
N ALA A 25 8.17 -1.03 11.19
CA ALA A 25 6.88 -0.41 11.41
C ALA A 25 5.73 -1.44 11.27
N GLY A 26 4.50 -1.00 11.54
CA GLY A 26 3.30 -1.79 11.23
C GLY A 26 2.76 -2.62 12.38
N ASP A 27 3.29 -2.41 13.59
CA ASP A 27 2.70 -2.91 14.82
C ASP A 27 2.40 -1.76 15.78
N ILE A 28 1.17 -1.73 16.30
CA ILE A 28 0.74 -0.68 17.20
C ILE A 28 1.30 -0.97 18.60
N GLY A 29 2.17 -0.07 19.08
CA GLY A 29 2.68 -0.13 20.44
C GLY A 29 3.78 -1.16 20.68
N ARG A 30 4.46 -1.67 19.65
CA ARG A 30 5.58 -2.63 19.81
C ARG A 30 6.94 -2.09 19.33
N TYR A 31 7.95 -2.23 20.18
CA TYR A 31 9.34 -1.98 19.85
C TYR A 31 9.94 -3.16 19.08
N ARG A 32 10.25 -2.91 17.81
CA ARG A 32 10.72 -3.90 16.83
C ARG A 32 11.96 -3.35 16.10
N PRO A 33 13.08 -3.10 16.81
CA PRO A 33 14.32 -2.72 16.13
C PRO A 33 14.76 -3.86 15.19
N THR A 34 15.40 -3.49 14.08
CA THR A 34 15.98 -4.46 13.14
C THR A 34 17.14 -5.19 13.83
N GLU A 35 17.00 -6.50 14.02
CA GLU A 35 18.01 -7.37 14.63
C GLU A 35 18.63 -8.35 13.63
N GLU A 36 17.96 -8.59 12.50
CA GLU A 36 18.39 -9.54 11.48
C GLU A 36 17.91 -9.08 10.08
N ILE A 37 18.74 -9.27 9.06
CA ILE A 37 18.37 -9.02 7.65
C ILE A 37 18.40 -10.36 6.92
N ARG A 38 17.22 -10.88 6.56
CA ARG A 38 17.07 -12.16 5.84
C ARG A 38 16.95 -11.98 4.34
N ASP A 39 16.24 -10.94 3.93
CA ASP A 39 16.18 -10.50 2.54
C ASP A 39 16.50 -9.00 2.46
N ARG A 40 17.01 -8.54 1.32
CA ARG A 40 17.24 -7.11 1.04
C ARG A 40 15.94 -6.45 0.60
N LEU A 41 15.75 -5.18 0.97
CA LEU A 41 14.60 -4.36 0.58
C LEU A 41 15.00 -3.38 -0.51
N TYR A 42 14.08 -3.07 -1.42
CA TYR A 42 14.40 -2.21 -2.55
C TYR A 42 13.30 -1.22 -2.91
N VAL A 43 13.71 -0.14 -3.55
CA VAL A 43 12.84 0.73 -4.32
C VAL A 43 13.00 0.41 -5.80
N ASN A 44 11.91 0.07 -6.45
CA ASN A 44 11.84 -0.20 -7.88
C ASN A 44 11.17 0.99 -8.58
N VAL A 45 11.78 1.47 -9.65
CA VAL A 45 11.34 2.66 -10.38
C VAL A 45 11.17 2.33 -11.85
N MET A 46 10.07 2.81 -12.42
CA MET A 46 9.84 2.82 -13.85
C MET A 46 9.43 4.23 -14.29
N VAL A 47 10.19 4.79 -15.22
CA VAL A 47 9.83 6.03 -15.91
C VAL A 47 9.25 5.65 -17.27
N VAL A 48 8.09 6.22 -17.58
CA VAL A 48 7.35 5.98 -18.82
C VAL A 48 7.26 7.28 -19.59
N GLU A 49 7.58 7.25 -20.88
CA GLU A 49 7.44 8.39 -21.79
C GLU A 49 6.66 7.97 -23.03
N SER A 50 5.71 8.80 -23.45
CA SER A 50 5.14 8.75 -24.79
C SER A 50 4.68 10.13 -25.22
N GLY A 51 5.21 10.60 -26.35
CA GLY A 51 5.01 11.96 -26.83
C GLY A 51 5.63 12.97 -25.86
N THR A 52 4.82 13.91 -25.36
CA THR A 52 5.23 14.90 -24.37
C THR A 52 4.90 14.48 -22.94
N GLU A 53 4.27 13.32 -22.75
CA GLU A 53 3.83 12.85 -21.45
C GLU A 53 4.92 11.98 -20.83
N ARG A 54 5.31 12.31 -19.60
CA ARG A 54 6.26 11.52 -18.79
C ARG A 54 5.65 11.22 -17.42
N PHE A 55 5.78 9.98 -16.98
CA PHE A 55 5.33 9.51 -15.67
C PHE A 55 6.47 8.80 -14.95
N CYS A 56 6.50 8.90 -13.63
CA CYS A 56 7.43 8.16 -12.79
C CYS A 56 6.63 7.32 -11.81
N TRP A 57 6.74 6.00 -11.92
CA TRP A 57 6.09 5.06 -11.01
C TRP A 57 7.15 4.45 -10.10
N ILE A 58 6.89 4.49 -8.81
CA ILE A 58 7.79 4.01 -7.77
C ILE A 58 7.02 3.00 -6.94
N SER A 59 7.60 1.81 -6.73
CA SER A 59 7.11 0.79 -5.82
C SER A 59 8.25 0.45 -4.85
N ALA A 60 8.04 0.74 -3.57
CA ALA A 60 9.03 0.54 -2.53
C ALA A 60 8.61 -0.56 -1.54
N ASP A 61 9.58 -1.41 -1.18
CA ASP A 61 9.44 -2.44 -0.14
C ASP A 61 9.42 -1.82 1.26
N LEU A 62 8.37 -1.03 1.54
CA LEU A 62 8.16 -0.30 2.79
C LEU A 62 6.77 -0.59 3.35
N LEU A 63 6.59 -0.35 4.65
CA LEU A 63 5.27 -0.40 5.27
C LEU A 63 4.41 0.76 4.79
N ALA A 64 4.91 1.98 4.95
CA ALA A 64 4.10 3.17 4.90
C ALA A 64 4.92 4.42 4.56
N SER A 65 4.24 5.48 4.15
CA SER A 65 4.78 6.83 4.10
C SER A 65 3.70 7.81 4.55
N THR A 66 4.07 8.77 5.40
CA THR A 66 3.22 9.93 5.64
C THR A 66 3.05 10.75 4.37
N THR A 67 1.99 11.56 4.32
CA THR A 67 1.73 12.46 3.18
C THR A 67 2.85 13.49 3.01
N ASP A 68 3.38 14.03 4.12
CA ASP A 68 4.47 15.02 4.08
C ASP A 68 5.74 14.45 3.45
N TRP A 69 6.10 13.20 3.78
CA TRP A 69 7.24 12.53 3.17
C TRP A 69 6.99 12.20 1.70
N ALA A 70 5.81 11.71 1.35
CA ALA A 70 5.46 11.45 -0.04
C ALA A 70 5.52 12.73 -0.90
N ASP A 71 4.97 13.84 -0.40
CA ASP A 71 5.02 15.14 -1.08
C ASP A 71 6.45 15.69 -1.15
N ARG A 72 7.27 15.49 -0.11
CA ARG A 72 8.68 15.86 -0.13
C ARG A 72 9.47 15.06 -1.17
N ILE A 73 9.31 13.74 -1.22
CA ILE A 73 9.97 12.88 -2.21
C ILE A 73 9.62 13.34 -3.61
N ARG A 74 8.31 13.54 -3.90
CA ARG A 74 7.85 13.98 -5.21
C ARG A 74 8.43 15.33 -5.62
N ARG A 75 8.52 16.29 -4.69
CA ARG A 75 9.17 17.59 -4.94
C ARG A 75 10.66 17.44 -5.25
N VAL A 76 11.42 16.72 -4.43
CA VAL A 76 12.86 16.53 -4.66
C VAL A 76 13.13 15.81 -5.99
N LEU A 77 12.31 14.82 -6.34
CA LEU A 77 12.42 14.11 -7.61
C LEU A 77 12.07 15.00 -8.80
N ALA A 78 11.02 15.84 -8.67
CA ALA A 78 10.66 16.83 -9.67
C ALA A 78 11.80 17.81 -9.94
N ASP A 79 12.36 18.38 -8.88
CA ASP A 79 13.42 19.39 -8.97
C ASP A 79 14.73 18.81 -9.55
N ARG A 80 15.11 17.60 -9.13
CA ARG A 80 16.40 16.99 -9.55
C ARG A 80 16.37 16.40 -10.95
N HIS A 81 15.20 16.00 -11.45
CA HIS A 81 15.09 15.19 -12.67
C HIS A 81 14.14 15.77 -13.71
N ASP A 82 13.70 17.01 -13.55
CA ASP A 82 12.77 17.71 -14.47
C ASP A 82 11.50 16.87 -14.71
N LEU A 83 10.85 16.49 -13.60
CA LEU A 83 9.59 15.75 -13.61
C LEU A 83 8.45 16.63 -13.09
N ASP A 84 7.24 16.39 -13.57
CA ASP A 84 6.04 16.99 -12.97
C ASP A 84 5.68 16.23 -11.67
N PRO A 85 5.67 16.86 -10.49
CA PRO A 85 5.37 16.18 -9.23
C PRO A 85 3.97 15.56 -9.23
N ALA A 86 3.01 16.11 -9.96
CA ALA A 86 1.67 15.55 -10.09
C ALA A 86 1.66 14.21 -10.84
N ARG A 87 2.69 13.91 -11.65
CA ARG A 87 2.84 12.71 -12.48
C ARG A 87 3.80 11.66 -11.91
N ILE A 88 4.28 11.90 -10.68
CA ILE A 88 5.01 10.93 -9.89
C ILE A 88 3.99 10.18 -9.02
N LEU A 89 4.00 8.85 -9.12
CA LEU A 89 3.30 7.93 -8.25
C LEU A 89 4.32 7.33 -7.28
N PHE A 90 4.17 7.62 -5.99
CA PHE A 90 4.93 6.96 -4.93
C PHE A 90 4.06 5.94 -4.21
N HIS A 91 4.27 4.66 -4.52
CA HIS A 91 3.56 3.52 -3.93
C HIS A 91 4.52 2.73 -3.02
N VAL A 92 4.01 2.28 -1.88
CA VAL A 92 4.68 1.31 -1.01
C VAL A 92 3.83 0.04 -0.95
N VAL A 93 4.47 -1.12 -0.89
CA VAL A 93 3.78 -2.42 -0.95
C VAL A 93 3.12 -2.84 0.37
N GLN A 94 3.30 -2.06 1.43
CA GLN A 94 2.81 -2.29 2.78
C GLN A 94 3.47 -3.47 3.51
N ASN A 95 4.80 -3.59 3.43
CA ASN A 95 5.55 -4.68 4.07
C ASN A 95 5.71 -4.48 5.60
N HIS A 96 5.13 -5.37 6.42
CA HIS A 96 5.24 -5.30 7.89
C HIS A 96 6.59 -5.78 8.48
N ALA A 97 7.53 -6.21 7.63
CA ALA A 97 8.92 -6.53 7.96
C ALA A 97 9.89 -5.45 7.46
N SER A 98 9.42 -4.20 7.36
CA SER A 98 10.19 -3.07 6.84
C SER A 98 9.90 -1.77 7.62
N PRO A 99 10.73 -0.73 7.47
CA PRO A 99 10.45 0.59 8.02
C PRO A 99 9.29 1.30 7.32
N SER A 100 8.89 2.44 7.89
CA SER A 100 8.00 3.44 7.26
C SER A 100 8.78 4.75 7.03
N LEU A 101 8.20 5.64 6.21
CA LEU A 101 8.69 7.01 6.07
C LEU A 101 7.84 7.96 6.89
N GLY A 102 8.46 8.54 7.91
CA GLY A 102 7.80 9.36 8.92
C GLY A 102 6.90 8.56 9.88
N HIS A 103 6.22 9.30 10.75
CA HIS A 103 5.40 8.76 11.82
C HIS A 103 3.96 8.50 11.38
N CYS A 104 3.57 7.22 11.30
CA CYS A 104 2.29 6.81 10.73
C CYS A 104 1.14 6.69 11.76
N PHE A 105 1.45 6.65 13.05
CA PHE A 105 0.47 6.38 14.11
C PHE A 105 0.06 7.61 14.92
N TYR A 106 0.92 8.63 14.96
CA TYR A 106 0.72 9.84 15.74
C TYR A 106 1.14 11.07 14.94
N GLN A 107 0.56 12.23 15.27
CA GLN A 107 1.10 13.52 14.80
C GLN A 107 2.51 13.73 15.38
N ASN A 108 3.37 14.41 14.62
CA ASN A 108 4.75 14.68 15.06
C ASN A 108 4.80 15.55 16.32
N GLU A 109 3.86 16.47 16.46
CA GLU A 109 3.77 17.43 17.57
C GLU A 109 3.09 16.88 18.82
N THR A 110 2.75 15.58 18.85
CA THR A 110 2.06 14.98 19.99
C THR A 110 2.92 15.03 21.26
N SER A 111 2.36 15.50 22.38
CA SER A 111 3.06 15.58 23.66
C SER A 111 2.98 14.31 24.51
N TYR A 112 2.23 13.30 24.05
CA TYR A 112 1.96 12.07 24.80
C TYR A 112 3.00 10.97 24.58
N VAL A 113 3.80 11.08 23.52
CA VAL A 113 4.90 10.15 23.23
C VAL A 113 6.20 10.86 23.57
N PRO A 114 6.90 10.45 24.65
CA PRO A 114 8.20 11.00 24.99
C PRO A 114 9.24 10.79 23.86
N PRO A 115 10.23 11.68 23.70
CA PRO A 115 11.26 11.54 22.67
C PRO A 115 12.01 10.20 22.70
N GLU A 116 12.23 9.61 23.88
CA GLU A 116 12.89 8.31 24.04
C GLU A 116 12.04 7.12 23.56
N LEU A 117 10.74 7.34 23.34
CA LEU A 117 9.80 6.35 22.82
C LEU A 117 9.27 6.72 21.42
N ASP A 118 10.05 7.48 20.64
CA ASP A 118 9.64 7.97 19.31
C ASP A 118 9.17 6.84 18.37
N TRP A 119 9.69 5.62 18.55
CA TRP A 119 9.21 4.42 17.84
C TRP A 119 7.71 4.14 18.00
N LEU A 120 7.07 4.58 19.10
CA LEU A 120 5.62 4.49 19.29
C LEU A 120 4.85 5.28 18.23
N LYS A 121 5.46 6.31 17.64
CA LYS A 121 4.87 7.11 16.57
C LYS A 121 4.74 6.34 15.25
N GLY A 122 5.30 5.13 15.17
CA GLY A 122 5.10 4.23 14.03
C GLY A 122 6.08 4.47 12.88
N GLY A 123 7.32 4.84 13.21
CA GLY A 123 8.41 5.05 12.26
C GLY A 123 9.74 5.30 12.97
N ASP A 124 10.77 5.58 12.18
CA ASP A 124 12.11 5.92 12.64
C ASP A 124 12.71 6.96 11.70
N GLU A 125 12.88 8.20 12.18
CA GLU A 125 13.29 9.28 11.29
C GLU A 125 14.69 9.10 10.69
N ARG A 126 15.55 8.31 11.36
CA ARG A 126 16.91 7.97 10.89
C ARG A 126 16.89 7.29 9.53
N TYR A 127 15.77 6.64 9.16
CA TYR A 127 15.62 5.93 7.90
C TYR A 127 15.22 6.83 6.71
N ASN A 128 14.61 7.99 6.98
CA ASN A 128 13.92 8.74 5.94
C ASN A 128 14.85 9.35 4.87
N GLU A 129 15.95 10.01 5.28
CA GLU A 129 16.91 10.62 4.34
C GLU A 129 17.70 9.57 3.54
N PRO A 130 18.25 8.50 4.17
CA PRO A 130 18.89 7.41 3.42
C PRO A 130 17.98 6.82 2.34
N PHE A 131 16.69 6.63 2.64
CA PHE A 131 15.71 6.21 1.64
C PHE A 131 15.59 7.21 0.49
N LEU A 132 15.38 8.50 0.80
CA LEU A 132 15.18 9.55 -0.20
C LEU A 132 16.37 9.60 -1.18
N GLU A 133 17.60 9.48 -0.68
CA GLU A 133 18.78 9.45 -1.53
C GLU A 133 18.81 8.27 -2.50
N GLN A 134 18.48 7.07 -2.03
CA GLN A 134 18.41 5.87 -2.88
C GLN A 134 17.30 5.99 -3.93
N CYS A 135 16.15 6.55 -3.54
CA CYS A 135 15.04 6.81 -4.44
C CYS A 135 15.43 7.80 -5.55
N VAL A 136 16.10 8.90 -5.20
CA VAL A 136 16.64 9.88 -6.17
C VAL A 136 17.63 9.22 -7.13
N ARG A 137 18.53 8.36 -6.64
CA ARG A 137 19.48 7.60 -7.47
C ARG A 137 18.76 6.68 -8.45
N ALA A 138 17.79 5.90 -7.98
CA ALA A 138 17.02 4.98 -8.81
C ALA A 138 16.26 5.72 -9.93
N VAL A 139 15.60 6.84 -9.62
CA VAL A 139 14.89 7.65 -10.63
C VAL A 139 15.86 8.19 -11.68
N GLY A 140 17.00 8.75 -11.27
CA GLY A 140 18.01 9.24 -12.22
C GLY A 140 18.55 8.13 -13.13
N GLN A 141 18.74 6.92 -12.60
CA GLN A 141 19.18 5.77 -13.39
C GLN A 141 18.09 5.29 -14.35
N ALA A 142 16.83 5.24 -13.92
CA ALA A 142 15.71 4.87 -14.78
C ALA A 142 15.61 5.82 -15.99
N ILE A 143 15.75 7.13 -15.78
CA ILE A 143 15.73 8.13 -16.87
C ILE A 143 16.87 7.91 -17.87
N LYS A 144 18.08 7.61 -17.40
CA LYS A 144 19.24 7.34 -18.27
C LYS A 144 19.08 6.07 -19.11
N LEU A 145 18.27 5.11 -18.66
CA LEU A 145 18.05 3.82 -19.30
C LEU A 145 16.81 3.79 -20.20
N MET A 146 16.16 4.92 -20.43
CA MET A 146 14.95 5.00 -21.27
C MET A 146 15.20 4.45 -22.68
N GLU A 147 14.41 3.44 -23.06
CA GLU A 147 14.47 2.84 -24.40
C GLU A 147 13.06 2.56 -24.96
N PRO A 148 12.89 2.48 -26.28
CA PRO A 148 11.62 2.09 -26.88
C PRO A 148 11.18 0.68 -26.47
N VAL A 149 9.91 0.53 -26.09
CA VAL A 149 9.32 -0.74 -25.65
C VAL A 149 7.92 -0.96 -26.22
N THR A 150 7.48 -2.21 -26.20
CA THR A 150 6.10 -2.63 -26.35
C THR A 150 5.56 -3.06 -24.99
N LEU A 151 4.40 -2.52 -24.61
CA LEU A 151 3.64 -3.00 -23.45
C LEU A 151 2.94 -4.31 -23.82
N HIS A 152 3.15 -5.35 -23.03
CA HIS A 152 2.32 -6.53 -23.01
C HIS A 152 1.53 -6.58 -21.72
N VAL A 153 0.23 -6.87 -21.76
CA VAL A 153 -0.60 -6.92 -20.55
C VAL A 153 -1.58 -8.09 -20.61
N GLY A 154 -1.80 -8.70 -19.45
CA GLY A 154 -2.75 -9.79 -19.26
C GLY A 154 -3.22 -9.88 -17.81
N ARG A 155 -4.18 -10.77 -17.56
CA ARG A 155 -4.63 -11.11 -16.20
C ARG A 155 -4.98 -12.58 -16.08
N GLY A 156 -4.83 -13.10 -14.87
CA GLY A 156 -5.23 -14.45 -14.46
C GLY A 156 -6.02 -14.40 -13.16
N ILE A 157 -6.48 -15.56 -12.70
CA ILE A 157 -7.22 -15.72 -11.45
C ILE A 157 -6.45 -16.69 -10.55
N ASP A 158 -6.18 -16.27 -9.32
CA ASP A 158 -5.52 -17.09 -8.30
C ASP A 158 -6.17 -16.86 -6.91
N GLY A 159 -7.04 -17.78 -6.51
CA GLY A 159 -7.71 -17.75 -5.22
C GLY A 159 -6.96 -18.48 -4.10
N ARG A 160 -5.69 -18.86 -4.30
CA ARG A 160 -4.97 -19.77 -3.38
C ARG A 160 -4.20 -19.05 -2.27
N VAL A 161 -4.06 -17.73 -2.33
CA VAL A 161 -3.06 -16.99 -1.53
C VAL A 161 -3.55 -15.70 -0.87
N ALA A 162 -4.80 -15.29 -1.11
CA ALA A 162 -5.38 -14.08 -0.53
C ALA A 162 -6.80 -14.36 -0.07
N PHE A 163 -7.13 -13.94 1.15
CA PHE A 163 -8.38 -14.27 1.82
C PHE A 163 -8.90 -13.06 2.60
N ASN A 164 -10.22 -12.92 2.72
CA ASN A 164 -10.77 -11.90 3.60
C ASN A 164 -10.44 -12.26 5.05
N ARG A 165 -9.92 -11.30 5.81
CA ARG A 165 -9.48 -11.51 7.20
C ARG A 165 -10.56 -11.16 8.21
N ARG A 166 -11.68 -10.58 7.76
CA ARG A 166 -12.81 -10.18 8.60
C ARG A 166 -13.97 -11.17 8.45
N PHE A 167 -14.53 -11.58 9.57
CA PHE A 167 -15.62 -12.55 9.63
C PHE A 167 -16.76 -12.01 10.48
N VAL A 168 -17.99 -12.19 10.01
CA VAL A 168 -19.19 -12.00 10.81
C VAL A 168 -19.35 -13.23 11.70
N MET A 169 -19.55 -13.00 12.98
CA MET A 169 -19.71 -14.02 14.01
C MET A 169 -21.20 -14.28 14.28
N ARG A 170 -21.54 -15.41 14.90
CA ARG A 170 -22.93 -15.77 15.26
C ARG A 170 -23.60 -14.80 16.24
N ASP A 171 -22.81 -14.07 17.02
CA ASP A 171 -23.28 -13.01 17.92
C ASP A 171 -23.60 -11.68 17.21
N GLY A 172 -23.41 -11.61 15.89
CA GLY A 172 -23.63 -10.42 15.07
C GLY A 172 -22.44 -9.44 15.02
N THR A 173 -21.35 -9.71 15.75
CA THR A 173 -20.13 -8.89 15.69
C THR A 173 -19.26 -9.26 14.48
N ALA A 174 -18.34 -8.37 14.11
CA ALA A 174 -17.30 -8.66 13.14
C ALA A 174 -15.93 -8.75 13.84
N ARG A 175 -15.14 -9.78 13.49
CA ARG A 175 -13.79 -9.98 14.02
C ARG A 175 -12.77 -10.09 12.89
N ALA A 176 -11.66 -9.36 13.04
CA ALA A 176 -10.49 -9.53 12.21
C ALA A 176 -9.60 -10.63 12.81
N HIS A 177 -9.16 -11.58 11.99
CA HIS A 177 -8.36 -12.73 12.41
C HIS A 177 -8.98 -13.52 13.58
N PRO A 178 -10.21 -14.06 13.43
CA PRO A 178 -10.73 -15.00 14.42
C PRO A 178 -9.82 -16.22 14.55
N SER A 179 -10.07 -17.03 15.58
CA SER A 179 -9.38 -18.30 15.69
C SER A 179 -9.64 -19.15 14.44
N PRO A 180 -8.64 -19.92 13.98
CA PRO A 180 -8.80 -20.90 12.94
C PRO A 180 -10.01 -21.81 13.10
N CYS A 181 -10.84 -21.90 12.06
CA CYS A 181 -12.06 -22.71 12.06
C CYS A 181 -12.93 -22.51 13.31
N ASP A 182 -12.97 -21.28 13.84
CA ASP A 182 -13.80 -20.94 14.98
C ASP A 182 -15.28 -21.25 14.66
N PRO A 183 -15.96 -22.09 15.47
CA PRO A 183 -17.33 -22.52 15.20
C PRO A 183 -18.36 -21.37 15.23
N GLU A 184 -17.97 -20.23 15.80
CA GLU A 184 -18.78 -19.02 15.84
C GLU A 184 -18.66 -18.18 14.56
N ILE A 185 -17.79 -18.54 13.62
CA ILE A 185 -17.76 -17.90 12.29
C ILE A 185 -19.08 -18.21 11.56
N LEU A 186 -19.77 -17.17 11.14
CA LEU A 186 -20.96 -17.27 10.29
C LEU A 186 -20.58 -17.23 8.81
N HIS A 187 -19.84 -16.21 8.39
CA HIS A 187 -19.25 -16.09 7.04
C HIS A 187 -18.16 -15.00 7.01
N ALA A 188 -17.36 -14.96 5.95
CA ALA A 188 -16.47 -13.83 5.67
C ALA A 188 -17.29 -12.55 5.45
N GLU A 189 -16.87 -11.42 6.02
CA GLU A 189 -17.61 -10.16 5.97
C GLU A 189 -17.67 -9.59 4.55
N GLY A 190 -16.57 -9.72 3.80
CA GLY A 190 -16.42 -9.14 2.47
C GLY A 190 -15.81 -10.09 1.45
N PRO A 191 -15.72 -9.65 0.18
CA PRO A 191 -15.16 -10.44 -0.91
C PRO A 191 -13.63 -10.49 -0.84
N VAL A 192 -13.04 -11.10 -1.87
CA VAL A 192 -11.60 -11.11 -2.18
C VAL A 192 -11.45 -10.69 -3.65
N ASP A 193 -10.33 -10.06 -4.00
CA ASP A 193 -9.91 -9.91 -5.39
C ASP A 193 -8.91 -11.01 -5.78
N PRO A 194 -9.34 -12.05 -6.53
CA PRO A 194 -8.45 -13.13 -6.95
C PRO A 194 -7.66 -12.79 -8.21
N GLU A 195 -7.84 -11.61 -8.82
CA GLU A 195 -7.18 -11.25 -10.07
C GLU A 195 -5.68 -11.02 -9.87
N VAL A 196 -4.88 -11.70 -10.67
CA VAL A 196 -3.44 -11.48 -10.81
C VAL A 196 -3.20 -10.78 -12.14
N GLY A 197 -2.93 -9.47 -12.08
CA GLY A 197 -2.61 -8.66 -13.26
C GLY A 197 -1.12 -8.68 -13.54
N VAL A 198 -0.73 -8.82 -14.81
CA VAL A 198 0.68 -8.79 -15.22
C VAL A 198 0.86 -7.87 -16.42
N ALA A 199 1.84 -6.98 -16.34
CA ALA A 199 2.28 -6.19 -17.48
C ALA A 199 3.79 -6.32 -17.66
N THR A 200 4.27 -6.44 -18.90
CA THR A 200 5.71 -6.45 -19.23
C THR A 200 6.02 -5.38 -20.26
N PHE A 201 7.17 -4.74 -20.12
CA PHE A 201 7.66 -3.76 -21.09
C PHE A 201 8.87 -4.37 -21.81
N VAL A 202 8.69 -4.72 -23.08
CA VAL A 202 9.67 -5.48 -23.86
C VAL A 202 10.30 -4.59 -24.91
N ASN A 203 11.64 -4.51 -24.91
CA ASN A 203 12.36 -3.69 -25.88
C ASN A 203 12.44 -4.36 -27.27
N ARG A 204 12.98 -3.63 -28.25
CA ARG A 204 13.14 -4.13 -29.64
C ARG A 204 14.03 -5.37 -29.78
N LYS A 205 14.85 -5.68 -28.78
CA LYS A 205 15.71 -6.87 -28.74
C LYS A 205 15.02 -8.07 -28.09
N GLY A 206 13.74 -7.95 -27.72
CA GLY A 206 12.98 -9.00 -27.04
C GLY A 206 13.29 -9.12 -25.55
N ARG A 207 14.06 -8.20 -24.96
CA ARG A 207 14.36 -8.20 -23.52
C ARG A 207 13.26 -7.48 -22.75
N THR A 208 12.79 -8.11 -21.68
CA THR A 208 11.89 -7.48 -20.70
C THR A 208 12.66 -6.49 -19.83
N VAL A 209 12.31 -5.20 -19.93
CA VAL A 209 12.91 -4.09 -19.17
C VAL A 209 12.27 -3.98 -17.78
N ALA A 210 10.94 -4.10 -17.72
CA ALA A 210 10.18 -4.04 -16.49
C ALA A 210 8.98 -4.98 -16.50
N VAL A 211 8.58 -5.43 -15.31
CA VAL A 211 7.37 -6.24 -15.09
C VAL A 211 6.57 -5.63 -13.96
N LEU A 212 5.25 -5.48 -14.14
CA LEU A 212 4.32 -5.12 -13.08
C LEU A 212 3.53 -6.36 -12.69
N LEU A 213 3.43 -6.61 -11.38
CA LEU A 213 2.42 -7.48 -10.80
C LEU A 213 1.36 -6.62 -10.13
N HIS A 214 0.09 -6.90 -10.39
CA HIS A 214 -1.00 -6.47 -9.51
C HIS A 214 -1.57 -7.68 -8.79
N HIS A 215 -1.51 -7.65 -7.47
CA HIS A 215 -2.13 -8.62 -6.58
C HIS A 215 -2.55 -7.91 -5.27
N THR A 216 -3.48 -8.47 -4.52
CA THR A 216 -4.08 -7.79 -3.35
C THR A 216 -3.98 -8.68 -2.13
N CYS A 217 -3.02 -8.39 -1.26
CA CYS A 217 -2.84 -9.09 0.00
C CYS A 217 -1.90 -8.32 0.93
N HIS A 218 -2.20 -8.23 2.22
CA HIS A 218 -1.25 -7.72 3.22
C HIS A 218 0.04 -8.56 3.24
N PRO A 219 1.23 -7.96 3.06
CA PRO A 219 2.51 -8.59 3.34
C PRO A 219 2.84 -8.55 4.84
N CYS A 220 2.42 -9.60 5.54
CA CYS A 220 2.53 -9.73 7.00
C CYS A 220 3.28 -10.99 7.47
N HIS A 221 3.98 -11.70 6.60
CA HIS A 221 4.68 -12.94 6.97
C HIS A 221 5.83 -12.71 7.95
N GLY A 222 6.45 -11.51 7.94
CA GLY A 222 7.48 -11.15 8.90
C GLY A 222 6.96 -10.52 10.19
N TYR A 223 5.66 -10.25 10.30
CA TYR A 223 5.05 -9.73 11.52
C TYR A 223 4.90 -10.84 12.58
N PRO A 224 5.13 -10.57 13.89
CA PRO A 224 5.59 -9.32 14.52
C PRO A 224 7.11 -9.32 14.79
N HIS A 225 7.90 -10.05 14.01
CA HIS A 225 9.30 -10.32 14.30
C HIS A 225 10.22 -9.10 14.08
N ARG A 226 11.48 -9.23 14.51
CA ARG A 226 12.54 -8.20 14.42
C ARG A 226 13.52 -8.41 13.27
N PHE A 227 13.17 -9.29 12.34
CA PHE A 227 13.95 -9.53 11.13
C PHE A 227 13.32 -8.81 9.93
N VAL A 228 14.16 -8.44 8.97
CA VAL A 228 13.76 -7.87 7.69
C VAL A 228 13.63 -8.97 6.64
N ILE A 229 12.48 -9.01 5.97
CA ILE A 229 12.24 -9.80 4.75
C ILE A 229 11.53 -8.94 3.71
N GLY A 230 11.66 -9.28 2.43
CA GLY A 230 10.89 -8.65 1.35
C GLY A 230 9.42 -9.09 1.30
N ASP A 231 9.05 -10.07 2.13
CA ASP A 231 7.73 -10.72 2.17
C ASP A 231 7.35 -11.29 0.79
N TRP A 232 6.08 -11.64 0.57
CA TRP A 232 5.62 -12.20 -0.71
C TRP A 232 5.90 -11.26 -1.90
N PRO A 233 5.84 -9.91 -1.80
CA PRO A 233 6.17 -9.03 -2.91
C PRO A 233 7.65 -9.16 -3.31
N GLY A 234 8.56 -9.07 -2.35
CA GLY A 234 10.00 -9.19 -2.59
C GLY A 234 10.39 -10.58 -3.09
N ALA A 235 9.78 -11.64 -2.53
CA ALA A 235 10.02 -13.00 -3.03
C ALA A 235 9.53 -13.18 -4.47
N TRP A 236 8.40 -12.59 -4.87
CA TRP A 236 7.95 -12.61 -6.26
C TRP A 236 8.91 -11.82 -7.16
N VAL A 237 9.38 -10.64 -6.72
CA VAL A 237 10.37 -9.84 -7.46
C VAL A 237 11.62 -10.66 -7.76
N GLU A 238 12.19 -11.35 -6.76
CA GLU A 238 13.39 -12.16 -6.99
C GLU A 238 13.15 -13.34 -7.95
N ARG A 239 11.96 -13.95 -7.93
CA ARG A 239 11.59 -14.99 -8.91
C ARG A 239 11.52 -14.46 -10.34
N VAL A 240 10.96 -13.26 -10.54
CA VAL A 240 10.91 -12.63 -11.86
C VAL A 240 12.32 -12.26 -12.34
N ARG A 241 13.19 -11.76 -11.44
CA ARG A 241 14.59 -11.48 -11.79
C ARG A 241 15.37 -12.73 -12.15
N ALA A 242 15.14 -13.84 -11.45
CA ALA A 242 15.73 -15.13 -11.80
C ALA A 242 15.30 -15.59 -13.20
N LYS A 243 14.05 -15.31 -13.60
CA LYS A 243 13.52 -15.66 -14.94
C LYS A 243 14.03 -14.75 -16.06
N PHE A 244 13.94 -13.43 -15.89
CA PHE A 244 14.20 -12.45 -16.96
C PHE A 244 15.61 -11.85 -16.91
N GLY A 245 16.39 -12.17 -15.88
CA GLY A 245 17.75 -11.70 -15.70
C GLY A 245 17.85 -10.33 -14.99
N PRO A 246 19.08 -9.90 -14.67
CA PRO A 246 19.34 -8.72 -13.84
C PRO A 246 18.94 -7.39 -14.49
N GLY A 247 18.76 -7.36 -15.81
CA GLY A 247 18.32 -6.18 -16.55
C GLY A 247 16.81 -5.92 -16.53
N CYS A 248 16.03 -6.81 -15.91
CA CYS A 248 14.59 -6.64 -15.70
C CYS A 248 14.33 -6.08 -14.29
N VAL A 249 13.47 -5.07 -14.20
CA VAL A 249 13.01 -4.48 -12.93
C VAL A 249 11.54 -4.86 -12.68
N PRO A 250 11.27 -5.83 -11.79
CA PRO A 250 9.92 -6.17 -11.39
C PRO A 250 9.41 -5.19 -10.32
N MET A 251 8.13 -4.84 -10.39
CA MET A 251 7.45 -3.96 -9.44
C MET A 251 6.13 -4.59 -9.04
N VAL A 252 5.85 -4.61 -7.74
CA VAL A 252 4.54 -5.00 -7.22
C VAL A 252 3.68 -3.76 -7.05
N ILE A 253 2.47 -3.83 -7.56
CA ILE A 253 1.38 -2.89 -7.37
C ILE A 253 0.40 -3.58 -6.43
N ASN A 254 0.54 -3.33 -5.13
CA ASN A 254 -0.33 -3.95 -4.15
C ASN A 254 -1.70 -3.24 -4.13
N GLY A 255 -2.76 -4.04 -4.17
CA GLY A 255 -4.13 -3.55 -4.20
C GLY A 255 -4.70 -3.24 -2.83
N CYS A 256 -5.98 -2.85 -2.79
CA CYS A 256 -6.75 -2.52 -1.59
C CYS A 256 -6.90 -3.72 -0.65
N CYS A 257 -5.88 -3.97 0.18
CA CYS A 257 -5.86 -5.09 1.09
C CYS A 257 -6.33 -4.76 2.51
N GLY A 258 -6.98 -3.61 2.78
CA GLY A 258 -7.38 -3.21 4.14
C GLY A 258 -8.11 -4.30 4.96
N ASN A 259 -8.79 -5.23 4.30
CA ASN A 259 -9.46 -6.41 4.84
C ASN A 259 -8.96 -7.76 4.25
N ILE A 260 -7.80 -7.81 3.58
CA ILE A 260 -7.29 -9.00 2.87
C ILE A 260 -5.94 -9.45 3.43
N HIS A 261 -5.81 -10.74 3.72
CA HIS A 261 -4.62 -11.35 4.31
C HIS A 261 -4.26 -12.69 3.65
N HIS A 262 -3.04 -13.15 3.86
CA HIS A 262 -2.57 -14.44 3.35
C HIS A 262 -3.06 -15.64 4.19
N CYS A 263 -3.62 -15.38 5.37
CA CYS A 263 -4.13 -16.42 6.27
C CYS A 263 -5.53 -16.82 5.85
N ASN A 264 -5.72 -18.11 5.56
CA ASN A 264 -7.05 -18.67 5.41
C ASN A 264 -7.56 -19.16 6.78
N HIS A 265 -8.58 -18.50 7.33
CA HIS A 265 -9.13 -18.82 8.66
C HIS A 265 -10.21 -19.92 8.61
N ILE A 266 -10.69 -20.29 7.42
CA ILE A 266 -11.71 -21.33 7.22
C ILE A 266 -11.14 -22.63 6.63
N ASP A 267 -9.82 -22.71 6.46
CA ASP A 267 -9.15 -23.92 6.00
C ASP A 267 -8.80 -24.82 7.20
N PRO A 268 -9.35 -26.05 7.29
CA PRO A 268 -9.07 -26.95 8.40
C PRO A 268 -7.72 -27.66 8.28
N VAL A 269 -7.04 -27.56 7.14
CA VAL A 269 -5.80 -28.29 6.83
C VAL A 269 -4.59 -27.36 6.84
N VAL A 270 -4.76 -26.12 6.38
CA VAL A 270 -3.64 -25.17 6.27
C VAL A 270 -3.33 -24.55 7.64
N ASN A 271 -2.16 -24.91 8.18
CA ASN A 271 -1.54 -24.15 9.26
C ASN A 271 -1.37 -22.70 8.77
N HIS A 272 -1.96 -21.73 9.47
CA HIS A 272 -2.16 -20.32 9.06
C HIS A 272 -0.88 -19.53 8.73
N ARG A 273 0.27 -20.18 8.67
CA ARG A 273 1.59 -19.64 8.35
C ARG A 273 2.06 -20.25 7.05
N THR A 274 1.47 -19.80 5.95
CA THR A 274 2.03 -20.04 4.61
C THR A 274 3.41 -19.42 4.52
N ASP A 275 4.38 -20.09 3.89
CA ASP A 275 5.66 -19.45 3.58
C ASP A 275 5.43 -18.40 2.48
N TYR A 276 5.96 -17.19 2.67
CA TYR A 276 5.88 -16.11 1.70
C TYR A 276 6.54 -16.47 0.35
N ARG A 277 7.54 -17.36 0.36
CA ARG A 277 8.19 -17.89 -0.84
C ARG A 277 7.32 -18.88 -1.61
N ASP A 278 6.43 -19.59 -0.91
CA ASP A 278 5.43 -20.47 -1.52
C ASP A 278 4.30 -19.65 -2.14
N MET A 279 3.84 -18.61 -1.45
CA MET A 279 2.90 -17.63 -2.02
C MET A 279 3.48 -17.00 -3.29
N ALA A 280 4.74 -16.54 -3.23
CA ALA A 280 5.43 -15.99 -4.41
C ALA A 280 5.57 -17.03 -5.54
N ALA A 281 5.80 -18.31 -5.24
CA ALA A 281 5.86 -19.36 -6.24
C ALA A 281 4.50 -19.58 -6.94
N LYS A 282 3.41 -19.62 -6.18
CA LYS A 282 2.04 -19.72 -6.73
C LYS A 282 1.69 -18.51 -7.61
N LEU A 283 2.04 -17.30 -7.16
CA LEU A 283 1.87 -16.08 -7.96
C LEU A 283 2.74 -16.09 -9.22
N MET A 284 3.95 -16.63 -9.14
CA MET A 284 4.82 -16.79 -10.31
C MET A 284 4.24 -17.78 -11.32
N GLU A 285 3.70 -18.92 -10.88
CA GLU A 285 2.99 -19.87 -11.75
C GLU A 285 1.83 -19.19 -12.51
N THR A 286 1.02 -18.40 -11.80
CA THR A 286 -0.05 -17.62 -12.42
C THR A 286 0.53 -16.55 -13.37
N THR A 287 1.63 -15.90 -12.99
CA THR A 287 2.34 -14.93 -13.85
C THR A 287 2.74 -15.57 -15.17
N GLU A 288 3.33 -16.76 -15.16
CA GLU A 288 3.76 -17.46 -16.37
C GLU A 288 2.59 -17.84 -17.29
N ARG A 289 1.47 -18.29 -16.72
CA ARG A 289 0.25 -18.54 -17.50
C ARG A 289 -0.27 -17.28 -18.18
N VAL A 290 -0.26 -16.14 -17.47
CA VAL A 290 -0.71 -14.85 -18.01
C VAL A 290 0.20 -14.39 -19.15
N LEU A 291 1.52 -14.54 -19.01
CA LEU A 291 2.49 -14.17 -20.06
C LEU A 291 2.25 -14.90 -21.38
N GLY A 292 1.64 -16.09 -21.36
CA GLY A 292 1.24 -16.82 -22.57
C GLY A 292 0.03 -16.25 -23.31
N ARG A 293 -0.70 -15.28 -22.74
CA ARG A 293 -1.99 -14.76 -23.25
C ARG A 293 -2.11 -13.25 -23.13
N VAL A 294 -1.06 -12.53 -23.52
CA VAL A 294 -0.98 -11.06 -23.40
C VAL A 294 -1.46 -10.31 -24.64
N GLU A 295 -2.05 -9.14 -24.43
CA GLU A 295 -2.29 -8.13 -25.48
C GLU A 295 -1.12 -7.16 -25.58
N ARG A 296 -0.88 -6.62 -26.77
CA ARG A 296 0.33 -5.82 -27.07
C ARG A 296 -0.01 -4.40 -27.52
N PHE A 297 0.73 -3.42 -27.01
CA PHE A 297 0.56 -2.00 -27.31
C PHE A 297 1.92 -1.32 -27.49
N SER A 298 2.18 -0.74 -28.66
CA SER A 298 3.48 -0.10 -29.00
C SER A 298 3.39 1.41 -29.15
N ASP A 299 2.34 1.90 -29.83
CA ASP A 299 2.09 3.32 -30.02
C ASP A 299 0.82 3.71 -29.27
N VAL A 300 1.01 4.36 -28.13
CA VAL A 300 -0.06 4.67 -27.19
C VAL A 300 -0.02 6.15 -26.86
N THR A 301 -1.18 6.79 -26.87
CA THR A 301 -1.34 8.11 -26.27
C THR A 301 -1.68 7.91 -24.80
N PRO A 302 -0.84 8.32 -23.84
CA PRO A 302 -1.15 8.12 -22.43
C PRO A 302 -2.30 9.02 -21.95
N GLY A 303 -3.02 8.50 -20.97
CA GLY A 303 -4.05 9.21 -20.22
C GLY A 303 -3.58 9.53 -18.82
N PHE A 304 -3.97 10.70 -18.30
CA PHE A 304 -3.70 11.08 -16.92
C PHE A 304 -4.79 11.99 -16.37
N ALA A 305 -5.19 11.73 -15.13
CA ALA A 305 -6.01 12.63 -14.35
C ALA A 305 -5.64 12.51 -12.86
N ARG A 306 -5.81 13.62 -12.12
CA ARG A 306 -5.60 13.69 -10.67
C ARG A 306 -6.74 14.46 -10.02
N THR A 307 -7.06 14.10 -8.78
CA THR A 307 -7.95 14.88 -7.93
C THR A 307 -7.51 14.77 -6.46
N LYS A 308 -7.86 15.78 -5.66
CA LYS A 308 -7.81 15.73 -4.20
C LYS A 308 -9.23 15.88 -3.67
N LEU A 309 -9.65 14.94 -2.83
CA LEU A 309 -10.93 14.97 -2.15
C LEU A 309 -10.73 15.48 -0.73
N SER A 310 -11.55 16.43 -0.28
CA SER A 310 -11.62 16.74 1.14
C SER A 310 -12.54 15.71 1.80
N LEU A 311 -11.97 14.74 2.51
CA LEU A 311 -12.71 13.69 3.18
C LEU A 311 -12.95 14.04 4.65
N PRO A 312 -14.18 13.88 5.16
CA PRO A 312 -14.49 14.20 6.55
C PRO A 312 -13.86 13.19 7.53
N LEU A 313 -13.39 13.72 8.66
CA LEU A 313 -12.97 12.93 9.81
C LEU A 313 -14.19 12.52 10.64
N ARG A 314 -14.15 11.32 11.22
CA ARG A 314 -15.17 10.81 12.13
C ARG A 314 -15.26 11.69 13.36
N ARG A 315 -16.45 12.19 13.65
CA ARG A 315 -16.69 13.02 14.84
C ARG A 315 -16.49 12.23 16.12
N LEU A 316 -15.62 12.73 17.01
CA LEU A 316 -15.43 12.16 18.34
C LEU A 316 -16.55 12.62 19.28
N THR A 317 -17.21 11.68 19.95
CA THR A 317 -18.23 12.00 20.95
C THR A 317 -17.58 12.50 22.25
N PRO A 318 -18.25 13.36 23.04
CA PRO A 318 -17.74 13.78 24.34
C PRO A 318 -17.44 12.62 25.29
N ALA A 319 -18.21 11.52 25.21
CA ALA A 319 -18.00 10.34 26.03
C ALA A 319 -16.68 9.62 25.70
N VAL A 320 -16.39 9.40 24.41
CA VAL A 320 -15.13 8.77 23.94
C VAL A 320 -13.92 9.60 24.36
N VAL A 321 -14.00 10.93 24.20
CA VAL A 321 -12.90 11.82 24.61
C VAL A 321 -12.69 11.79 26.13
N ARG A 322 -13.77 11.83 26.93
CA ARG A 322 -13.66 11.75 28.40
C ARG A 322 -13.06 10.42 28.85
N ALA A 323 -13.49 9.30 28.29
CA ALA A 323 -12.96 7.99 28.63
C ALA A 323 -11.44 7.90 28.35
N ALA A 324 -10.98 8.40 27.20
CA ALA A 324 -9.56 8.48 26.88
C ALA A 324 -8.80 9.40 27.86
N GLN A 325 -9.36 10.57 28.21
CA GLN A 325 -8.76 11.48 29.20
C GLN A 325 -8.67 10.86 30.60
N ASP A 326 -9.72 10.15 31.04
CA ASP A 326 -9.76 9.47 32.33
C ASP A 326 -8.70 8.36 32.41
N LEU A 327 -8.55 7.57 31.33
CA LEU A 327 -7.53 6.54 31.25
C LEU A 327 -6.12 7.15 31.33
N LEU A 328 -5.83 8.19 30.55
CA LEU A 328 -4.52 8.84 30.55
C LEU A 328 -4.23 9.60 31.86
N ARG A 329 -5.26 10.07 32.58
CA ARG A 329 -5.08 10.63 33.94
C ARG A 329 -4.64 9.56 34.94
N LYS A 330 -5.22 8.35 34.85
CA LYS A 330 -4.85 7.21 35.70
C LYS A 330 -3.50 6.61 35.30
N HIS A 331 -3.19 6.63 34.02
CA HIS A 331 -1.98 6.06 33.42
C HIS A 331 -1.26 7.10 32.55
N PRO A 332 -0.56 8.08 33.17
CA PRO A 332 0.06 9.20 32.44
C PRO A 332 1.27 8.79 31.58
N THR A 333 1.80 7.58 31.78
CA THR A 333 2.88 6.99 30.98
C THR A 333 2.42 5.67 30.36
N PRO A 334 3.08 5.18 29.29
CA PRO A 334 2.71 3.93 28.64
C PRO A 334 2.56 2.78 29.64
N THR A 335 1.43 2.09 29.54
CA THR A 335 1.19 0.86 30.30
C THR A 335 1.81 -0.30 29.52
N TRP A 336 2.78 -1.00 30.12
CA TRP A 336 3.57 -2.03 29.43
C TRP A 336 2.97 -3.42 29.63
N ARG A 337 2.91 -4.20 28.54
CA ARG A 337 2.54 -5.62 28.52
C ARG A 337 3.63 -6.53 29.03
N ASP A 338 4.88 -6.08 28.95
CA ASP A 338 6.06 -6.86 29.28
C ASP A 338 7.06 -6.08 30.13
N LYS A 339 7.86 -6.81 30.93
CA LYS A 339 8.87 -6.22 31.83
C LYS A 339 10.00 -5.51 31.08
N SER A 340 10.30 -5.95 29.85
CA SER A 340 11.32 -5.37 28.98
C SER A 340 10.87 -4.06 28.32
N LYS A 341 9.62 -3.62 28.55
CA LYS A 341 9.03 -2.40 27.97
C LYS A 341 9.11 -2.38 26.44
N THR A 342 8.78 -3.51 25.82
CA THR A 342 8.80 -3.66 24.35
C THR A 342 7.41 -3.66 23.73
N SER A 343 6.35 -3.71 24.53
CA SER A 343 4.97 -3.73 24.06
C SER A 343 4.07 -2.95 25.02
N VAL A 344 3.25 -2.06 24.46
CA VAL A 344 2.33 -1.18 25.19
C VAL A 344 0.91 -1.73 25.09
N GLU A 345 0.13 -1.58 26.16
CA GLU A 345 -1.28 -1.90 26.18
C GLU A 345 -2.08 -1.08 25.17
N TRP A 346 -2.90 -1.77 24.39
CA TRP A 346 -3.69 -1.15 23.33
C TRP A 346 -4.65 -0.08 23.86
N ASP A 347 -5.25 -0.25 25.03
CA ASP A 347 -6.13 0.76 25.61
C ASP A 347 -5.42 2.10 25.81
N TRP A 348 -4.15 2.06 26.22
CA TRP A 348 -3.32 3.25 26.35
C TRP A 348 -3.00 3.87 24.98
N VAL A 349 -2.63 3.03 24.00
CA VAL A 349 -2.35 3.50 22.64
C VAL A 349 -3.57 4.13 21.99
N TYR A 350 -4.73 3.49 22.06
CA TYR A 350 -5.98 4.04 21.52
C TYR A 350 -6.40 5.31 22.26
N ALA A 351 -6.27 5.38 23.58
CA ALA A 351 -6.57 6.59 24.33
C ALA A 351 -5.69 7.77 23.86
N THR A 352 -4.39 7.57 23.71
CA THR A 352 -3.48 8.62 23.20
C THR A 352 -3.83 9.02 21.77
N MET A 353 -4.09 8.08 20.87
CA MET A 353 -4.54 8.37 19.50
C MET A 353 -5.88 9.12 19.44
N ILE A 354 -6.83 8.83 20.35
CA ILE A 354 -8.10 9.58 20.43
C ILE A 354 -7.86 11.03 20.81
N ILE A 355 -6.96 11.30 21.75
CA ILE A 355 -6.63 12.68 22.14
C ILE A 355 -5.86 13.41 21.03
N ASP A 356 -4.94 12.72 20.37
CA ASP A 356 -4.19 13.24 19.22
C ASP A 356 -5.14 13.59 18.04
N LEU A 357 -6.09 12.71 17.73
CA LEU A 357 -7.15 12.97 16.76
C LEU A 357 -8.06 14.12 17.23
N LYS A 358 -8.34 14.25 18.52
CA LYS A 358 -9.10 15.39 19.06
C LYS A 358 -8.36 16.71 18.90
N GLN A 359 -7.04 16.72 19.05
CA GLN A 359 -6.21 17.90 18.79
C GLN A 359 -6.24 18.26 17.29
N THR A 360 -6.15 17.26 16.41
CA THR A 360 -6.35 17.44 14.96
C THR A 360 -7.71 18.06 14.66
N GLN A 361 -8.79 17.61 15.31
CA GLN A 361 -10.15 18.14 15.15
C GLN A 361 -10.35 19.59 15.61
N LYS A 362 -9.42 20.14 16.42
CA LYS A 362 -9.41 21.58 16.73
C LYS A 362 -8.92 22.43 15.55
N ARG A 363 -8.13 21.84 14.65
CA ARG A 363 -7.53 22.50 13.48
C ARG A 363 -8.34 22.27 12.21
N THR A 364 -8.80 21.04 12.00
CA THR A 364 -9.55 20.66 10.79
C THR A 364 -10.52 19.51 11.06
N LEU A 365 -11.63 19.47 10.34
CA LEU A 365 -12.61 18.37 10.36
C LEU A 365 -12.57 17.51 9.09
N SER A 366 -11.66 17.81 8.18
CA SER A 366 -11.41 17.02 6.98
C SER A 366 -9.92 16.95 6.66
N GLN A 367 -9.55 15.96 5.84
CA GLN A 367 -8.19 15.81 5.31
C GLN A 367 -8.24 15.51 3.83
N ASP A 368 -7.24 15.98 3.10
CA ASP A 368 -7.10 15.74 1.67
C ASP A 368 -6.77 14.28 1.39
N TYR A 369 -7.44 13.71 0.40
CA TYR A 369 -7.21 12.38 -0.13
C TYR A 369 -6.95 12.47 -1.63
N GLU A 370 -5.72 12.21 -2.04
CA GLU A 370 -5.29 12.27 -3.43
C GLU A 370 -5.58 10.95 -4.16
N ILE A 371 -6.07 11.08 -5.40
CA ILE A 371 -6.25 9.98 -6.34
C ILE A 371 -5.57 10.37 -7.65
N GLN A 372 -4.76 9.48 -8.21
CA GLN A 372 -4.27 9.59 -9.59
C GLN A 372 -4.84 8.44 -10.42
N ALA A 373 -5.08 8.70 -11.70
CA ALA A 373 -5.40 7.68 -12.69
C ALA A 373 -4.48 7.88 -13.89
N PHE A 374 -3.76 6.83 -14.26
CA PHE A 374 -2.89 6.75 -15.43
C PHE A 374 -3.47 5.73 -16.40
N ARG A 375 -3.29 5.94 -17.70
CA ARG A 375 -3.60 4.96 -18.74
C ARG A 375 -2.49 4.88 -19.77
N ILE A 376 -2.07 3.66 -20.12
CA ILE A 376 -1.14 3.34 -21.21
C ILE A 376 -1.78 2.21 -22.04
N GLY A 377 -2.18 2.51 -23.27
CA GLY A 377 -2.96 1.56 -24.06
C GLY A 377 -4.29 1.25 -23.38
N ASP A 378 -4.54 -0.03 -23.12
CA ASP A 378 -5.71 -0.53 -22.37
C ASP A 378 -5.37 -0.98 -20.93
N LEU A 379 -4.20 -0.57 -20.43
CA LEU A 379 -3.81 -0.70 -19.03
C LEU A 379 -4.03 0.63 -18.31
N SER A 380 -4.86 0.59 -17.27
CA SER A 380 -5.04 1.69 -16.32
C SER A 380 -4.43 1.36 -14.96
N LEU A 381 -3.85 2.36 -14.32
CA LEU A 381 -3.37 2.32 -12.94
C LEU A 381 -4.04 3.43 -12.14
N VAL A 382 -4.77 3.06 -11.10
CA VAL A 382 -5.45 3.99 -10.19
C VAL A 382 -4.75 3.95 -8.84
N SER A 383 -4.32 5.08 -8.32
CA SER A 383 -3.67 5.16 -7.01
C SER A 383 -4.62 5.70 -5.94
N LEU A 384 -4.56 5.08 -4.76
CA LEU A 384 -5.37 5.37 -3.58
C LEU A 384 -4.45 5.49 -2.36
N MET A 385 -4.76 6.40 -1.43
CA MET A 385 -4.01 6.55 -0.17
C MET A 385 -4.46 5.55 0.90
N GLY A 386 -3.52 5.16 1.79
CA GLY A 386 -3.77 4.29 2.94
C GLY A 386 -4.29 2.89 2.59
N GLU A 387 -5.19 2.36 3.43
CA GLU A 387 -5.66 0.97 3.41
C GLU A 387 -7.18 0.89 3.14
N PRO A 388 -7.66 1.20 1.93
CA PRO A 388 -9.03 0.93 1.56
C PRO A 388 -9.34 -0.56 1.59
N PHE A 389 -10.57 -0.89 1.92
CA PHE A 389 -11.11 -2.24 1.77
C PHE A 389 -11.25 -2.62 0.28
N VAL A 390 -11.15 -3.91 -0.02
CA VAL A 390 -11.08 -4.45 -1.40
C VAL A 390 -12.30 -4.11 -2.25
N GLU A 391 -13.44 -3.86 -1.62
CA GLU A 391 -14.72 -3.53 -2.23
C GLU A 391 -14.61 -2.32 -3.17
N ALA A 392 -13.88 -1.27 -2.76
CA ALA A 392 -13.65 -0.10 -3.61
C ALA A 392 -12.83 -0.45 -4.86
N GLN A 393 -11.82 -1.30 -4.72
CA GLN A 393 -11.04 -1.78 -5.86
C GLN A 393 -11.90 -2.59 -6.83
N LEU A 394 -12.71 -3.52 -6.33
CA LEU A 394 -13.61 -4.32 -7.17
C LEU A 394 -14.63 -3.43 -7.90
N ALA A 395 -15.16 -2.42 -7.23
CA ALA A 395 -16.06 -1.45 -7.84
C ALA A 395 -15.37 -0.60 -8.92
N ILE A 396 -14.13 -0.15 -8.68
CA ILE A 396 -13.30 0.56 -9.68
C ILE A 396 -13.04 -0.32 -10.90
N LYS A 397 -12.63 -1.58 -10.70
CA LYS A 397 -12.38 -2.55 -11.78
C LYS A 397 -13.65 -2.80 -12.60
N ARG A 398 -14.79 -3.01 -11.93
CA ARG A 398 -16.09 -3.23 -12.59
C ARG A 398 -16.53 -2.03 -13.43
N ALA A 399 -16.28 -0.81 -12.96
CA ALA A 399 -16.68 0.42 -13.64
C ALA A 399 -15.62 0.97 -14.60
N SER A 400 -14.50 0.25 -14.77
CA SER A 400 -13.37 0.72 -15.56
C SER A 400 -13.70 0.76 -17.05
N PRO A 401 -13.29 1.84 -17.76
CA PRO A 401 -13.40 1.91 -19.22
C PRO A 401 -12.27 1.14 -19.95
N THR A 402 -11.33 0.55 -19.22
CA THR A 402 -10.21 -0.22 -19.78
C THR A 402 -10.25 -1.67 -19.33
N LYS A 403 -9.83 -2.59 -20.19
CA LYS A 403 -9.86 -4.04 -19.91
C LYS A 403 -8.96 -4.44 -18.74
N TYR A 404 -7.82 -3.76 -18.57
CA TYR A 404 -6.85 -4.05 -17.52
C TYR A 404 -6.76 -2.88 -16.57
N THR A 405 -7.20 -3.06 -15.33
CA THR A 405 -7.19 -1.99 -14.31
C THR A 405 -6.51 -2.49 -13.05
N MET A 406 -5.36 -1.89 -12.75
CA MET A 406 -4.61 -2.11 -11.53
C MET A 406 -4.95 -0.99 -10.55
N VAL A 407 -5.17 -1.32 -9.28
CA VAL A 407 -5.35 -0.34 -8.22
C VAL A 407 -4.15 -0.44 -7.29
N ALA A 408 -3.45 0.66 -7.07
CA ALA A 408 -2.35 0.76 -6.11
C ALA A 408 -2.90 1.40 -4.83
N HIS A 409 -3.02 0.63 -3.75
CA HIS A 409 -3.29 1.22 -2.44
C HIS A 409 -2.04 1.95 -1.92
N PHE A 410 -2.13 2.54 -0.73
CA PHE A 410 -1.00 3.11 -0.01
C PHE A 410 -0.06 4.00 -0.85
N SER A 411 -0.65 4.82 -1.71
CA SER A 411 0.07 5.66 -2.65
C SER A 411 -0.01 7.14 -2.27
N ASN A 412 1.11 7.85 -2.42
CA ASN A 412 1.25 9.30 -2.18
C ASN A 412 0.89 9.77 -0.76
N GLY A 413 0.81 8.86 0.22
CA GLY A 413 0.66 9.22 1.62
C GLY A 413 -0.22 8.28 2.42
N TYR A 414 -0.34 8.63 3.70
CA TYR A 414 -1.01 7.82 4.70
C TYR A 414 -2.45 8.29 4.91
N ALA A 415 -3.41 7.37 4.76
CA ALA A 415 -4.79 7.61 5.17
C ALA A 415 -5.23 6.69 6.32
N GLY A 416 -4.46 5.66 6.69
CA GLY A 416 -4.94 4.57 7.55
C GLY A 416 -6.02 3.75 6.87
N TYR A 417 -6.78 2.98 7.65
CA TYR A 417 -7.90 2.17 7.18
C TYR A 417 -9.04 3.03 6.61
N VAL A 418 -9.59 2.58 5.49
CA VAL A 418 -10.84 3.08 4.93
C VAL A 418 -11.82 1.90 4.77
N PRO A 419 -12.51 1.50 5.85
CA PRO A 419 -13.50 0.42 5.83
C PRO A 419 -14.75 0.77 5.02
N THR A 420 -15.53 -0.25 4.67
CA THR A 420 -16.90 -0.07 4.18
C THR A 420 -17.76 0.51 5.30
N ARG A 421 -18.87 1.19 4.94
CA ARG A 421 -19.84 1.66 5.93
C ARG A 421 -20.37 0.53 6.81
N LEU A 422 -20.66 -0.62 6.20
CA LEU A 422 -21.16 -1.81 6.89
C LEU A 422 -20.18 -2.33 7.94
N ALA A 423 -18.87 -2.31 7.67
CA ALA A 423 -17.87 -2.78 8.62
C ALA A 423 -17.95 -2.03 9.97
N PHE A 424 -18.31 -0.75 9.96
CA PHE A 424 -18.48 0.04 11.19
C PHE A 424 -19.61 -0.47 12.10
N GLU A 425 -20.62 -1.15 11.54
CA GLU A 425 -21.73 -1.72 12.31
C GLU A 425 -21.26 -2.95 13.10
N GLY A 426 -20.39 -3.78 12.51
CA GLY A 426 -19.85 -4.98 13.13
C GLY A 426 -18.64 -4.76 14.05
N GLY A 427 -17.95 -3.61 13.90
CA GLY A 427 -16.77 -3.27 14.71
C GLY A 427 -15.48 -3.97 14.26
N GLY A 428 -14.55 -4.17 15.20
CA GLY A 428 -13.25 -4.79 14.96
C GLY A 428 -12.12 -3.82 14.60
N TYR A 429 -10.90 -4.37 14.49
CA TYR A 429 -9.65 -3.62 14.46
C TYR A 429 -9.62 -2.43 13.49
N GLU A 430 -9.98 -2.64 12.23
CA GLU A 430 -9.92 -1.62 11.17
C GLU A 430 -10.93 -0.48 11.36
N THR A 431 -11.93 -0.68 12.22
CA THR A 431 -13.01 0.28 12.48
C THR A 431 -12.82 1.04 13.79
N ASN A 432 -11.93 0.58 14.66
CA ASN A 432 -11.65 1.19 15.96
C ASN A 432 -11.13 2.62 15.78
N THR A 433 -11.93 3.58 16.25
CA THR A 433 -11.65 5.01 16.08
C THR A 433 -10.27 5.36 16.63
N SER A 434 -9.39 5.85 15.76
CA SER A 434 -7.99 6.18 16.06
C SER A 434 -7.39 7.00 14.91
N ASN A 435 -6.13 7.42 15.01
CA ASN A 435 -5.40 8.00 13.88
C ASN A 435 -5.30 7.04 12.67
N GLY A 436 -5.28 5.72 12.95
CA GLY A 436 -5.27 4.66 11.95
C GLY A 436 -6.64 4.34 11.36
N SER A 437 -7.74 4.76 11.98
CA SER A 437 -9.11 4.62 11.45
C SER A 437 -9.94 5.85 11.87
N LYS A 438 -9.67 6.95 11.15
CA LYS A 438 -10.15 8.30 11.49
C LYS A 438 -11.27 8.80 10.59
N TRP A 439 -11.54 8.12 9.48
CA TRP A 439 -12.48 8.63 8.49
C TRP A 439 -13.93 8.39 8.90
N ASP A 440 -14.77 9.32 8.46
CA ASP A 440 -16.22 9.15 8.45
C ASP A 440 -16.63 7.89 7.68
N PRO A 441 -17.71 7.18 8.10
CA PRO A 441 -18.17 5.97 7.41
C PRO A 441 -18.53 6.12 5.93
N SER A 442 -18.69 7.35 5.41
CA SER A 442 -18.93 7.60 3.97
C SER A 442 -17.65 7.70 3.11
N ALA A 443 -16.47 7.60 3.71
CA ALA A 443 -15.21 7.90 3.03
C ALA A 443 -14.92 6.93 1.88
N LEU A 444 -15.11 5.62 2.07
CA LEU A 444 -14.80 4.62 1.05
C LEU A 444 -15.63 4.83 -0.22
N GLU A 445 -16.94 5.07 -0.08
CA GLU A 445 -17.83 5.30 -1.23
C GLU A 445 -17.51 6.61 -1.94
N ARG A 446 -17.12 7.65 -1.19
CA ARG A 446 -16.66 8.92 -1.80
C ARG A 446 -15.38 8.71 -2.62
N ILE A 447 -14.43 7.93 -2.10
CA ILE A 447 -13.18 7.58 -2.80
C ILE A 447 -13.49 6.75 -4.05
N GLU A 448 -14.29 5.69 -3.93
CA GLU A 448 -14.70 4.83 -5.05
C GLU A 448 -15.31 5.66 -6.19
N GLN A 449 -16.34 6.46 -5.88
CA GLN A 449 -17.03 7.25 -6.89
C GLN A 449 -16.11 8.28 -7.55
N ALA A 450 -15.22 8.90 -6.79
CA ALA A 450 -14.24 9.82 -7.32
C ALA A 450 -13.21 9.13 -8.21
N ALA A 451 -12.71 7.95 -7.81
CA ALA A 451 -11.79 7.14 -8.59
C ALA A 451 -12.41 6.72 -9.92
N VAL A 452 -13.66 6.24 -9.92
CA VAL A 452 -14.39 5.88 -11.15
C VAL A 452 -14.55 7.07 -12.09
N ARG A 453 -14.96 8.25 -11.56
CA ARG A 453 -15.07 9.47 -12.37
C ARG A 453 -13.71 9.91 -12.92
N LEU A 454 -12.66 9.82 -12.11
CA LEU A 454 -11.31 10.20 -12.49
C LEU A 454 -10.75 9.29 -13.58
N LEU A 455 -10.97 7.98 -13.45
CA LEU A 455 -10.54 6.98 -14.41
C LEU A 455 -11.19 7.21 -15.78
N LYS A 456 -12.49 7.51 -15.83
CA LYS A 456 -13.17 7.90 -17.07
C LYS A 456 -12.56 9.16 -17.70
N ARG A 457 -12.14 10.14 -16.91
CA ARG A 457 -11.44 11.35 -17.40
C ARG A 457 -10.04 11.06 -17.94
N ALA A 458 -9.33 10.09 -17.36
CA ALA A 458 -8.03 9.64 -17.87
C ALA A 458 -8.15 8.83 -19.18
N CYS A 459 -9.34 8.34 -19.52
CA CYS A 459 -9.59 7.47 -20.67
C CYS A 459 -10.55 8.10 -21.71
N PRO A 460 -10.31 9.32 -22.22
CA PRO A 460 -11.22 9.95 -23.17
C PRO A 460 -11.30 9.15 -24.47
N GLY A 461 -12.52 8.81 -24.91
CA GLY A 461 -12.76 8.11 -26.18
C GLY A 461 -12.75 6.58 -26.13
N THR A 462 -12.68 5.98 -24.94
CA THR A 462 -12.93 4.54 -24.74
C THR A 462 -14.43 4.35 -24.43
N LYS A 463 -15.09 3.45 -25.16
CA LYS A 463 -16.49 3.04 -24.94
C LYS A 463 -16.52 1.56 -24.65
#